data_AF-A0A926C3A4-F1
#
_entry.id   AF-A0A926C3A4-F1
#
_cell.length_a   1.000
_cell.length_b   1.000
_cell.length_c   1.000
_cell.angle_alpha   90.00
_cell.angle_beta   90.00
_cell.angle_gamma   90.00
#
_symmetry.space_group_name_H-M   'P 1'
#
loop_
_entity.id
_entity.type
_entity.pdbx_description
1 polymer ?
#
loop_
_entity_poly.entity_id
_entity_poly.type
_entity_poly.pdbx_seq_one_letter_code
_entity_poly.pdbx_strand_id
1 'polypeptide(L)'
;MKFLLTALGVVCSGLLIAQPAAPAAWKEIGQLKTRDAKDIKASTWSIGGETLDRDYTDYQSYKTYLGPLGAKRIRLQGGWSKCEKVKGEYNFAWLDAVIPDAASRGVSPWVELSYGNPIYEGGGEAKLAGHIPTSPEALAAWDNWVRAMVTRYKDQVPEWEIWNEPDLNKDHTGTEIGQFYIRTARLVKAIQPNARLIALGIVSVTSTKFMTDFYETLKRENALDLVDIQTYHGYSPNPDESYPKIEKLRELVWSYNPKIVFMQGENGAPSTPKAVTIGAMRDYDWSELSQAKWDLRRMLGDHGRGIATNLFTISDIHYAPGDHMVGVNTKGLLQTNPDKTIKRPKLSYKAAQHVFSLFDDQIETLIQTRPTVDQETVNAFAYRHKAMGGSLVTLWSIEARPAETYEPKLTTLTVEGQFTQPVFVDLITGKIHEIPKRQWTSAGKTYTFTGVPVPDYPVLIADKSALSLPTN
;
A
#
# COMPACT_ATOMS: atom_id res chain seq x y z
N MET A 1 -31.54 -27.01 -50.95
CA MET A 1 -30.18 -26.54 -50.58
C MET A 1 -30.28 -25.96 -49.18
N LYS A 2 -29.64 -26.61 -48.19
CA LYS A 2 -29.68 -26.28 -46.76
C LYS A 2 -28.91 -24.98 -46.50
N PHE A 3 -29.47 -24.06 -45.72
CA PHE A 3 -28.67 -23.14 -44.90
C PHE A 3 -29.31 -23.06 -43.51
N LEU A 4 -28.69 -23.77 -42.56
CA LEU A 4 -28.87 -23.62 -41.13
C LEU A 4 -28.22 -22.30 -40.74
N LEU A 5 -28.97 -21.34 -40.18
CA LEU A 5 -28.39 -20.27 -39.38
C LEU A 5 -28.15 -20.81 -37.98
N THR A 6 -26.89 -21.09 -37.66
CA THR A 6 -26.43 -21.40 -36.30
C THR A 6 -26.41 -20.08 -35.53
N ALA A 7 -27.31 -19.93 -34.55
CA ALA A 7 -27.22 -18.86 -33.57
C ALA A 7 -26.00 -19.14 -32.66
N LEU A 8 -24.92 -18.38 -32.84
CA LEU A 8 -23.84 -18.32 -31.86
C LEU A 8 -24.39 -17.59 -30.63
N GLY A 9 -24.65 -18.35 -29.56
CA GLY A 9 -24.89 -17.80 -28.25
C GLY A 9 -23.67 -17.00 -27.80
N VAL A 10 -23.87 -15.70 -27.57
CA VAL A 10 -22.92 -14.86 -26.86
C VAL A 10 -22.83 -15.41 -25.44
N VAL A 11 -21.74 -16.11 -25.13
CA VAL A 11 -21.37 -16.42 -23.75
C VAL A 11 -21.00 -15.10 -23.10
N CYS A 12 -21.96 -14.47 -22.41
CA CYS A 12 -21.66 -13.46 -21.42
C CYS A 12 -20.67 -14.07 -20.45
N SER A 13 -19.45 -13.55 -20.44
CA SER A 13 -18.46 -13.82 -19.41
C SER A 13 -19.05 -13.26 -18.12
N GLY A 14 -19.75 -14.13 -17.38
CA GLY A 14 -20.27 -13.79 -16.07
C GLY A 14 -19.11 -13.32 -15.21
N LEU A 15 -19.28 -12.17 -14.57
CA LEU A 15 -18.48 -11.80 -13.40
C LEU A 15 -18.55 -12.99 -12.45
N LEU A 16 -17.46 -13.76 -12.34
CA LEU A 16 -17.30 -14.73 -11.27
C LEU A 16 -17.23 -13.92 -9.98
N ILE A 17 -18.38 -13.78 -9.33
CA ILE A 17 -18.48 -13.25 -7.98
C ILE A 17 -17.72 -14.23 -7.09
N ALA A 18 -16.78 -13.72 -6.29
CA ALA A 18 -16.07 -14.52 -5.30
C ALA A 18 -17.06 -15.34 -4.48
N GLN A 19 -16.78 -16.63 -4.27
CA GLN A 19 -17.59 -17.42 -3.34
C GLN A 19 -17.54 -16.72 -1.97
N PRO A 20 -18.70 -16.40 -1.36
CA PRO A 20 -18.72 -15.73 -0.06
C PRO A 20 -18.04 -16.62 0.98
N ALA A 21 -17.20 -16.03 1.83
CA ALA A 21 -16.54 -16.80 2.89
C ALA A 21 -17.52 -17.27 3.97
N ALA A 22 -18.62 -16.54 4.18
CA ALA A 22 -19.63 -16.90 5.14
C ALA A 22 -20.42 -18.15 4.68
N PRO A 23 -20.77 -19.09 5.57
CA PRO A 23 -21.61 -20.23 5.22
C PRO A 23 -22.99 -19.74 4.79
N ALA A 24 -23.58 -20.34 3.77
CA ALA A 24 -24.90 -19.96 3.25
C ALA A 24 -26.02 -20.00 4.30
N ALA A 25 -25.84 -20.76 5.38
CA ALA A 25 -26.78 -20.84 6.49
C ALA A 25 -26.70 -19.65 7.48
N TRP A 26 -25.66 -18.82 7.41
CA TRP A 26 -25.54 -17.64 8.27
C TRP A 26 -26.38 -16.49 7.71
N LYS A 27 -27.10 -15.80 8.59
CA LYS A 27 -27.97 -14.70 8.22
C LYS A 27 -27.14 -13.45 7.95
N GLU A 28 -27.22 -12.92 6.72
CA GLU A 28 -26.71 -11.60 6.37
C GLU A 28 -27.53 -10.51 7.09
N ILE A 29 -26.85 -9.56 7.72
CA ILE A 29 -27.46 -8.49 8.52
C ILE A 29 -27.05 -7.08 8.11
N GLY A 30 -26.23 -6.97 7.06
CA GLY A 30 -25.81 -5.68 6.51
C GLY A 30 -24.46 -5.75 5.81
N GLN A 31 -23.91 -4.57 5.55
CA GLN A 31 -22.63 -4.39 4.89
C GLN A 31 -21.85 -3.27 5.59
N LEU A 32 -20.52 -3.35 5.58
CA LEU A 32 -19.65 -2.29 6.11
C LEU A 32 -19.92 -0.96 5.41
N LYS A 33 -20.04 0.10 6.21
CA LYS A 33 -20.07 1.47 5.69
C LYS A 33 -18.65 1.92 5.35
N THR A 34 -18.45 2.39 4.12
CA THR A 34 -17.20 3.07 3.72
C THR A 34 -17.27 4.56 4.05
N ARG A 35 -16.12 5.19 4.24
CA ARG A 35 -15.99 6.61 4.57
C ARG A 35 -15.07 7.32 3.59
N ASP A 36 -15.41 8.56 3.27
CA ASP A 36 -14.51 9.44 2.53
C ASP A 36 -13.29 9.77 3.41
N ALA A 37 -12.14 10.02 2.80
CA ALA A 37 -10.92 10.41 3.50
C ALA A 37 -11.13 11.65 4.39
N LYS A 38 -12.08 12.55 4.06
CA LYS A 38 -12.46 13.70 4.91
C LYS A 38 -13.17 13.30 6.19
N ASP A 39 -13.88 12.18 6.19
CA ASP A 39 -14.63 11.66 7.35
C ASP A 39 -13.75 10.75 8.24
N ILE A 40 -12.50 10.52 7.82
CA ILE A 40 -11.49 9.77 8.55
C ILE A 40 -10.49 10.77 9.14
N LYS A 41 -10.41 10.81 10.47
CA LYS A 41 -9.55 11.75 11.20
C LYS A 41 -8.07 11.48 10.94
N ALA A 42 -7.63 10.25 11.14
CA ALA A 42 -6.27 9.80 10.83
C ALA A 42 -6.24 8.29 10.58
N SER A 43 -5.24 7.81 9.84
CA SER A 43 -4.95 6.39 9.69
C SER A 43 -3.51 6.20 9.20
N THR A 44 -3.02 4.97 9.22
CA THR A 44 -1.70 4.62 8.68
C THR A 44 -1.72 4.31 7.19
N TRP A 45 -2.89 4.41 6.54
CA TRP A 45 -3.12 3.96 5.18
C TRP A 45 -2.72 5.01 4.14
N SER A 46 -1.97 4.55 3.15
CA SER A 46 -1.55 5.35 2.00
C SER A 46 -1.91 4.61 0.71
N ILE A 47 -2.13 5.36 -0.35
CA ILE A 47 -2.33 4.84 -1.71
C ILE A 47 -1.24 5.36 -2.63
N GLY A 48 -0.78 4.50 -3.52
CA GLY A 48 0.15 4.88 -4.57
C GLY A 48 -0.49 5.80 -5.61
N GLY A 49 0.20 6.89 -5.93
CA GLY A 49 -0.04 7.77 -7.09
C GLY A 49 1.25 7.98 -7.89
N GLU A 50 2.13 6.97 -7.87
CA GLU A 50 3.45 6.99 -8.49
C GLU A 50 3.37 7.09 -10.01
N THR A 51 4.52 7.32 -10.66
CA THR A 51 4.72 7.34 -12.11
C THR A 51 4.05 8.49 -12.89
N LEU A 52 3.34 9.40 -12.21
CA LEU A 52 2.85 10.65 -12.82
C LEU A 52 4.00 11.50 -13.38
N ASP A 53 5.19 11.43 -12.79
CA ASP A 53 6.40 12.09 -13.26
C ASP A 53 6.88 11.64 -14.65
N ARG A 54 6.34 10.55 -15.17
CA ARG A 54 6.64 9.98 -16.49
C ARG A 54 5.39 9.80 -17.36
N ASP A 55 4.26 10.35 -16.92
CA ASP A 55 2.98 10.32 -17.64
C ASP A 55 2.43 8.90 -17.88
N TYR A 56 2.76 7.92 -17.03
CA TYR A 56 2.25 6.55 -17.17
C TYR A 56 0.83 6.38 -16.59
N THR A 57 0.37 7.34 -15.80
CA THR A 57 -0.99 7.42 -15.24
C THR A 57 -1.58 8.81 -15.48
N ASP A 58 -2.88 9.00 -15.21
CA ASP A 58 -3.56 10.29 -15.30
C ASP A 58 -4.34 10.60 -14.03
N TYR A 59 -3.82 11.55 -13.24
CA TYR A 59 -4.46 12.02 -12.02
C TYR A 59 -5.85 12.59 -12.26
N GLN A 60 -6.05 13.34 -13.36
CA GLN A 60 -7.33 14.01 -13.61
C GLN A 60 -8.45 12.98 -13.82
N SER A 61 -8.10 11.82 -14.38
CA SER A 61 -9.02 10.70 -14.56
C SER A 61 -9.38 10.02 -13.23
N TYR A 62 -8.46 9.86 -12.27
CA TYR A 62 -8.74 9.13 -11.03
C TYR A 62 -9.08 9.98 -9.79
N LYS A 63 -8.88 11.30 -9.82
CA LYS A 63 -9.01 12.16 -8.62
C LYS A 63 -10.37 12.06 -7.91
N THR A 64 -11.44 11.76 -8.64
CA THR A 64 -12.80 11.59 -8.06
C THR A 64 -12.94 10.33 -7.22
N TYR A 65 -12.05 9.35 -7.38
CA TYR A 65 -11.99 8.13 -6.57
C TYR A 65 -11.11 8.30 -5.33
N LEU A 66 -10.20 9.28 -5.32
CA LEU A 66 -9.18 9.42 -4.28
C LEU A 66 -9.77 9.70 -2.88
N GLY A 67 -10.72 10.64 -2.77
CA GLY A 67 -11.40 10.94 -1.50
C GLY A 67 -12.24 9.74 -1.02
N PRO A 68 -13.18 9.24 -1.83
CA PRO A 68 -14.02 8.10 -1.46
C PRO A 68 -13.24 6.83 -1.10
N LEU A 69 -12.00 6.66 -1.59
CA LEU A 69 -11.16 5.51 -1.26
C LEU A 69 -10.86 5.40 0.25
N GLY A 70 -10.72 6.54 0.95
CA GLY A 70 -10.50 6.57 2.41
C GLY A 70 -9.03 6.47 2.84
N ALA A 71 -8.08 6.37 1.92
CA ALA A 71 -6.65 6.49 2.25
C ALA A 71 -6.35 7.90 2.79
N LYS A 72 -5.42 8.02 3.74
CA LYS A 72 -5.06 9.31 4.35
C LYS A 72 -3.82 9.94 3.76
N ARG A 73 -3.05 9.19 2.97
CA ARG A 73 -1.88 9.67 2.26
C ARG A 73 -1.87 9.20 0.80
N ILE A 74 -1.26 9.98 -0.07
CA ILE A 74 -0.95 9.59 -1.45
C ILE A 74 0.55 9.73 -1.71
N ARG A 75 1.20 8.66 -2.16
CA ARG A 75 2.63 8.68 -2.53
C ARG A 75 2.78 9.15 -3.98
N LEU A 76 3.55 10.21 -4.21
CA LEU A 76 3.78 10.83 -5.52
C LEU A 76 5.28 10.87 -5.83
N GLN A 77 5.64 10.75 -7.10
CA GLN A 77 7.03 10.98 -7.56
C GLN A 77 7.13 12.39 -8.14
N GLY A 78 8.10 13.17 -7.67
CA GLY A 78 8.25 14.60 -7.99
C GLY A 78 8.83 14.88 -9.38
N GLY A 79 9.63 13.97 -9.94
CA GLY A 79 10.08 14.02 -11.32
C GLY A 79 10.96 15.21 -11.69
N TRP A 80 12.25 15.20 -11.33
CA TRP A 80 13.15 16.31 -11.66
C TRP A 80 13.18 16.65 -13.15
N SER A 81 13.44 15.66 -14.01
CA SER A 81 13.46 15.82 -15.48
C SER A 81 12.13 16.32 -16.06
N LYS A 82 10.98 15.93 -15.48
CA LYS A 82 9.67 16.44 -15.94
C LYS A 82 9.46 17.89 -15.54
N CYS A 83 9.95 18.28 -14.36
CA CYS A 83 9.87 19.65 -13.86
C CYS A 83 10.84 20.60 -14.56
N GLU A 84 12.00 20.13 -15.01
CA GLU A 84 13.06 20.98 -15.55
C GLU A 84 13.55 20.45 -16.91
N LYS A 85 12.96 20.98 -17.99
CA LYS A 85 13.34 20.61 -19.38
C LYS A 85 14.39 21.54 -19.98
N VAL A 86 14.53 22.74 -19.41
CA VAL A 86 15.53 23.74 -19.77
C VAL A 86 16.25 24.11 -18.47
N LYS A 87 17.59 24.17 -18.50
CA LYS A 87 18.41 24.39 -17.30
C LYS A 87 17.96 25.67 -16.58
N GLY A 88 17.59 25.56 -15.31
CA GLY A 88 17.12 26.65 -14.44
C GLY A 88 15.65 27.04 -14.62
N GLU A 89 14.91 26.45 -15.56
CA GLU A 89 13.51 26.78 -15.84
C GLU A 89 12.58 25.65 -15.39
N TYR A 90 11.79 25.91 -14.35
CA TYR A 90 10.89 24.92 -13.75
C TYR A 90 9.45 25.08 -14.25
N ASN A 91 8.86 23.98 -14.70
CA ASN A 91 7.43 23.85 -14.95
C ASN A 91 6.78 22.88 -13.96
N PHE A 92 6.08 23.45 -12.97
CA PHE A 92 5.38 22.72 -11.93
C PHE A 92 3.88 22.54 -12.17
N ALA A 93 3.34 22.98 -13.32
CA ALA A 93 1.90 23.08 -13.55
C ALA A 93 1.15 21.74 -13.34
N TRP A 94 1.79 20.61 -13.64
CA TRP A 94 1.19 19.30 -13.42
C TRP A 94 1.12 18.91 -11.94
N LEU A 95 2.13 19.25 -11.13
CA LEU A 95 2.10 19.06 -9.68
C LEU A 95 1.14 20.05 -8.99
N ASP A 96 1.04 21.27 -9.50
CA ASP A 96 0.07 22.28 -9.04
C ASP A 96 -1.38 21.80 -9.19
N ALA A 97 -1.65 20.96 -10.19
CA ALA A 97 -2.96 20.35 -10.43
C ALA A 97 -3.23 19.11 -9.56
N VAL A 98 -2.21 18.57 -8.88
CA VAL A 98 -2.26 17.28 -8.15
C VAL A 98 -2.18 17.50 -6.64
N ILE A 99 -1.11 18.16 -6.16
CA ILE A 99 -0.80 18.27 -4.72
C ILE A 99 -1.91 19.00 -3.96
N PRO A 100 -2.36 20.21 -4.37
CA PRO A 100 -3.44 20.90 -3.68
C PRO A 100 -4.78 20.18 -3.79
N ASP A 101 -5.10 19.55 -4.93
CA ASP A 101 -6.35 18.82 -5.11
C ASP A 101 -6.41 17.59 -4.19
N ALA A 102 -5.32 16.81 -4.10
CA ALA A 102 -5.22 15.68 -3.18
C ALA A 102 -5.41 16.11 -1.72
N ALA A 103 -4.68 17.15 -1.28
CA ALA A 103 -4.82 17.70 0.06
C ALA A 103 -6.25 18.17 0.34
N SER A 104 -6.90 18.85 -0.62
CA SER A 104 -8.29 19.31 -0.51
C SER A 104 -9.32 18.17 -0.39
N ARG A 105 -8.94 16.95 -0.78
CA ARG A 105 -9.74 15.72 -0.63
C ARG A 105 -9.51 15.02 0.72
N GLY A 106 -8.73 15.61 1.62
CA GLY A 106 -8.38 15.01 2.89
C GLY A 106 -7.31 13.91 2.77
N VAL A 107 -6.58 13.87 1.66
CA VAL A 107 -5.50 12.92 1.39
C VAL A 107 -4.17 13.67 1.35
N SER A 108 -3.33 13.45 2.36
CA SER A 108 -2.07 14.17 2.51
C SER A 108 -1.04 13.71 1.47
N PRO A 109 -0.47 14.63 0.68
CA PRO A 109 0.63 14.32 -0.22
C PRO A 109 1.89 13.87 0.55
N TRP A 110 2.49 12.79 0.08
CA TRP A 110 3.85 12.36 0.37
C TRP A 110 4.61 12.39 -0.96
N VAL A 111 5.62 13.25 -1.09
CA VAL A 111 6.30 13.49 -2.37
C VAL A 111 7.73 12.97 -2.33
N GLU A 112 8.06 12.11 -3.26
CA GLU A 112 9.40 11.61 -3.49
C GLU A 112 10.21 12.55 -4.40
N LEU A 113 11.42 12.89 -3.96
CA LEU A 113 12.42 13.61 -4.72
C LEU A 113 13.21 12.60 -5.57
N SER A 114 12.82 12.47 -6.84
CA SER A 114 13.40 11.58 -7.85
C SER A 114 13.03 12.06 -9.27
N TYR A 115 13.53 11.49 -10.36
CA TYR A 115 14.82 10.81 -10.52
C TYR A 115 15.87 11.82 -11.00
N GLY A 116 16.88 11.37 -11.77
CA GLY A 116 17.88 12.23 -12.38
C GLY A 116 17.33 13.10 -13.52
N ASN A 117 18.20 13.96 -14.05
CA ASN A 117 17.90 14.83 -15.18
C ASN A 117 19.05 14.84 -16.21
N PRO A 118 18.87 14.21 -17.39
CA PRO A 118 19.94 14.02 -18.37
C PRO A 118 20.35 15.31 -19.11
N ILE A 119 19.67 16.45 -18.90
CA ILE A 119 20.13 17.73 -19.44
C ILE A 119 21.41 18.24 -18.77
N TYR A 120 21.78 17.64 -17.63
CA TYR A 120 23.01 17.89 -16.90
C TYR A 120 23.97 16.71 -17.07
N GLU A 121 25.22 16.99 -17.41
CA GLU A 121 26.26 15.96 -17.41
C GLU A 121 26.40 15.39 -15.99
N GLY A 122 26.37 14.06 -15.85
CA GLY A 122 26.34 13.41 -14.53
C GLY A 122 25.07 13.68 -13.72
N GLY A 123 23.97 14.10 -14.35
CA GLY A 123 22.67 14.32 -13.69
C GLY A 123 21.79 13.08 -13.52
N GLY A 124 22.25 11.93 -14.02
CA GLY A 124 21.51 10.67 -13.96
C GLY A 124 20.33 10.60 -14.92
N GLU A 125 19.62 9.48 -14.89
CA GLU A 125 18.51 9.21 -15.80
C GLU A 125 17.13 9.40 -15.14
N ALA A 126 16.16 9.84 -15.93
CA ALA A 126 14.78 10.07 -15.53
C ALA A 126 13.93 8.78 -15.49
N LYS A 127 14.45 7.73 -14.85
CA LYS A 127 13.83 6.39 -14.86
C LYS A 127 14.14 5.57 -13.62
N LEU A 128 13.39 4.48 -13.47
CA LEU A 128 13.67 3.45 -12.46
C LEU A 128 15.09 2.91 -12.60
N ALA A 129 15.78 2.70 -11.47
CA ALA A 129 17.19 2.33 -11.41
C ALA A 129 18.15 3.32 -12.10
N GLY A 130 17.71 4.56 -12.37
CA GLY A 130 18.60 5.63 -12.83
C GLY A 130 19.66 5.98 -11.79
N HIS A 131 20.74 6.61 -12.24
CA HIS A 131 21.79 7.10 -11.36
C HIS A 131 21.36 8.33 -10.58
N ILE A 132 21.86 8.48 -9.36
CA ILE A 132 21.83 9.78 -8.66
C ILE A 132 22.73 10.82 -9.37
N PRO A 133 22.50 12.13 -9.17
CA PRO A 133 23.42 13.15 -9.64
C PRO A 133 24.82 13.02 -9.00
N THR A 134 25.88 13.16 -9.81
CA THR A 134 27.28 12.98 -9.36
C THR A 134 28.20 14.14 -9.70
N SER A 135 27.95 14.87 -10.79
CA SER A 135 28.80 16.01 -11.16
C SER A 135 28.53 17.22 -10.26
N PRO A 136 29.52 18.13 -10.05
CA PRO A 136 29.29 19.36 -9.29
C PRO A 136 28.14 20.22 -9.86
N GLU A 137 28.03 20.32 -11.19
CA GLU A 137 26.93 21.05 -11.85
C GLU A 137 25.58 20.39 -11.56
N ALA A 138 25.48 19.08 -11.74
CA ALA A 138 24.24 18.35 -11.54
C ALA A 138 23.80 18.34 -10.07
N LEU A 139 24.74 18.21 -9.12
CA LEU A 139 24.45 18.29 -7.68
C LEU A 139 23.99 19.69 -7.27
N ALA A 140 24.51 20.76 -7.90
CA ALA A 140 24.03 22.12 -7.67
C ALA A 140 22.63 22.33 -8.28
N ALA A 141 22.38 21.80 -9.47
CA ALA A 141 21.08 21.86 -10.12
C ALA A 141 20.01 21.06 -9.37
N TRP A 142 20.36 19.88 -8.85
CA TRP A 142 19.53 19.09 -7.95
C TRP A 142 19.12 19.91 -6.71
N ASP A 143 20.07 20.54 -6.03
CA ASP A 143 19.77 21.38 -4.86
C ASP A 143 18.82 22.54 -5.22
N ASN A 144 19.00 23.16 -6.39
CA ASN A 144 18.11 24.24 -6.83
C ASN A 144 16.69 23.74 -7.10
N TRP A 145 16.55 22.58 -7.74
CA TRP A 145 15.24 21.96 -7.97
C TRP A 145 14.56 21.54 -6.66
N VAL A 146 15.28 20.87 -5.76
CA VAL A 146 14.77 20.51 -4.42
C VAL A 146 14.35 21.76 -3.67
N ARG A 147 15.16 22.83 -3.71
CA ARG A 147 14.81 24.12 -3.08
C ARG A 147 13.52 24.70 -3.65
N ALA A 148 13.37 24.70 -4.97
CA ALA A 148 12.17 25.20 -5.64
C ALA A 148 10.94 24.36 -5.28
N MET A 149 11.06 23.03 -5.33
CA MET A 149 9.97 22.09 -5.04
C MET A 149 9.51 22.17 -3.58
N VAL A 150 10.43 22.12 -2.62
CA VAL A 150 10.09 22.19 -1.19
C VAL A 150 9.53 23.56 -0.84
N THR A 151 10.15 24.65 -1.32
CA THR A 151 9.64 26.01 -1.06
C THR A 151 8.21 26.18 -1.57
N ARG A 152 7.91 25.60 -2.73
CA ARG A 152 6.59 25.69 -3.38
C ARG A 152 5.50 24.94 -2.63
N TYR A 153 5.81 23.75 -2.10
CA TYR A 153 4.78 22.82 -1.58
C TYR A 153 4.85 22.54 -0.08
N LYS A 154 5.77 23.15 0.68
CA LYS A 154 5.94 22.92 2.12
C LYS A 154 4.69 23.07 2.98
N ASP A 155 3.69 23.83 2.53
CA ASP A 155 2.44 24.03 3.27
C ASP A 155 1.42 22.91 3.03
N GLN A 156 1.60 22.11 1.97
CA GLN A 156 0.74 20.98 1.60
C GLN A 156 1.44 19.62 1.74
N VAL A 157 2.77 19.59 1.65
CA VAL A 157 3.59 18.37 1.68
C VAL A 157 4.33 18.30 3.01
N PRO A 158 3.84 17.51 3.99
CA PRO A 158 4.53 17.30 5.26
C PRO A 158 5.63 16.24 5.17
N GLU A 159 5.61 15.37 4.16
CA GLU A 159 6.44 14.17 4.05
C GLU A 159 7.20 14.16 2.71
N TRP A 160 8.54 14.09 2.77
CA TRP A 160 9.41 14.03 1.60
C TRP A 160 10.20 12.72 1.57
N GLU A 161 10.05 11.91 0.52
CA GLU A 161 10.95 10.78 0.26
C GLU A 161 12.18 11.26 -0.48
N ILE A 162 13.34 10.71 -0.16
CA ILE A 162 14.56 10.98 -0.91
C ILE A 162 14.94 9.70 -1.65
N TRP A 163 14.79 9.78 -2.97
CA TRP A 163 15.04 8.73 -3.95
C TRP A 163 14.12 7.50 -3.85
N ASN A 164 14.13 6.69 -4.90
CA ASN A 164 13.39 5.42 -5.00
C ASN A 164 14.34 4.27 -5.36
N GLU A 165 14.25 3.18 -4.61
CA GLU A 165 14.88 1.90 -4.95
C GLU A 165 16.35 2.03 -5.39
N PRO A 166 17.21 2.76 -4.63
CA PRO A 166 18.58 2.98 -5.05
C PRO A 166 19.37 1.67 -5.17
N ASP A 167 18.99 0.63 -4.42
CA ASP A 167 19.61 -0.70 -4.45
C ASP A 167 19.25 -1.52 -5.69
N LEU A 168 18.34 -1.04 -6.53
CA LEU A 168 18.06 -1.67 -7.83
C LEU A 168 19.18 -1.42 -8.84
N ASN A 169 19.86 -0.26 -8.73
CA ASN A 169 21.04 0.03 -9.54
C ASN A 169 22.28 -0.57 -8.85
N LYS A 170 22.96 -1.49 -9.53
CA LYS A 170 24.12 -2.21 -9.00
C LYS A 170 25.36 -1.33 -8.84
N ASP A 171 25.38 -0.18 -9.50
CA ASP A 171 26.49 0.77 -9.43
C ASP A 171 26.35 1.69 -8.21
N HIS A 172 25.17 1.76 -7.57
CA HIS A 172 25.00 2.50 -6.33
C HIS A 172 25.57 1.73 -5.14
N THR A 173 26.34 2.41 -4.31
CA THR A 173 26.70 1.93 -2.97
C THR A 173 25.86 2.58 -1.87
N GLY A 174 25.68 1.89 -0.75
CA GLY A 174 24.98 2.45 0.41
C GLY A 174 25.67 3.71 0.95
N THR A 175 27.00 3.79 0.85
CA THR A 175 27.79 4.96 1.24
C THR A 175 27.45 6.20 0.39
N GLU A 176 27.48 6.08 -0.94
CA GLU A 176 27.18 7.21 -1.85
C GLU A 176 25.74 7.68 -1.67
N ILE A 177 24.81 6.75 -1.52
CA ILE A 177 23.40 7.05 -1.27
C ILE A 177 23.20 7.69 0.11
N GLY A 178 23.97 7.29 1.11
CA GLY A 178 24.00 7.95 2.42
C GLY A 178 24.42 9.41 2.32
N GLN A 179 25.49 9.70 1.58
CA GLN A 179 25.97 11.08 1.36
C GLN A 179 24.94 11.92 0.59
N PHE A 180 24.37 11.37 -0.47
CA PHE A 180 23.33 12.02 -1.26
C PHE A 180 22.05 12.30 -0.44
N TYR A 181 21.63 11.33 0.38
CA TYR A 181 20.51 11.48 1.30
C TYR A 181 20.77 12.61 2.29
N ILE A 182 21.92 12.63 2.96
CA ILE A 182 22.28 13.67 3.93
C ILE A 182 22.26 15.07 3.30
N ARG A 183 22.85 15.22 2.10
CA ARG A 183 22.85 16.48 1.34
C ARG A 183 21.42 16.98 1.12
N THR A 184 20.56 16.11 0.58
CA THR A 184 19.17 16.46 0.27
C THR A 184 18.36 16.71 1.55
N ALA A 185 18.47 15.84 2.54
CA ALA A 185 17.76 15.92 3.81
C ALA A 185 18.06 17.22 4.58
N ARG A 186 19.34 17.62 4.67
CA ARG A 186 19.74 18.89 5.31
C ARG A 186 19.14 20.09 4.58
N LEU A 187 19.10 20.05 3.25
CA LEU A 187 18.47 21.10 2.44
C LEU A 187 16.96 21.18 2.71
N VAL A 188 16.25 20.05 2.73
CA VAL A 188 14.81 20.03 3.03
C VAL A 188 14.55 20.59 4.44
N LYS A 189 15.27 20.13 5.47
CA LYS A 189 15.11 20.63 6.86
C LYS A 189 15.46 22.12 6.99
N ALA A 190 16.39 22.64 6.20
CA ALA A 190 16.70 24.08 6.20
C ALA A 190 15.54 24.94 5.68
N ILE A 191 14.72 24.41 4.76
CA ILE A 191 13.56 25.13 4.17
C ILE A 191 12.28 24.88 4.98
N GLN A 192 12.10 23.64 5.44
CA GLN A 192 10.93 23.17 6.18
C GLN A 192 11.40 22.33 7.39
N PRO A 193 11.75 22.96 8.53
CA PRO A 193 12.30 22.25 9.70
C PRO A 193 11.41 21.14 10.25
N ASN A 194 10.09 21.28 10.09
CA ASN A 194 9.10 20.33 10.58
C ASN A 194 8.74 19.23 9.55
N ALA A 195 9.35 19.22 8.37
CA ALA A 195 9.15 18.16 7.39
C ALA A 195 9.56 16.80 7.98
N ARG A 196 8.79 15.75 7.68
CA ARG A 196 9.21 14.36 7.92
C ARG A 196 9.95 13.84 6.69
N LEU A 197 11.09 13.20 6.90
CA LEU A 197 11.92 12.67 5.83
C LEU A 197 11.85 11.14 5.78
N ILE A 198 11.65 10.65 4.55
CA ILE A 198 11.44 9.24 4.25
C ILE A 198 12.62 8.73 3.42
N ALA A 199 13.17 7.59 3.81
CA ALA A 199 14.39 7.06 3.24
C ALA A 199 14.14 5.95 2.23
N LEU A 200 14.55 6.23 0.98
CA LEU A 200 14.98 5.29 -0.07
C LEU A 200 13.93 4.42 -0.77
N GLY A 201 12.87 3.97 -0.10
CA GLY A 201 11.98 2.95 -0.68
C GLY A 201 12.77 1.73 -1.15
N ILE A 202 13.53 1.08 -0.26
CA ILE A 202 14.48 0.01 -0.65
C ILE A 202 13.75 -1.17 -1.31
N VAL A 203 14.24 -1.68 -2.45
CA VAL A 203 13.60 -2.81 -3.17
C VAL A 203 13.64 -4.05 -2.30
N SER A 204 14.86 -4.42 -1.92
CA SER A 204 15.16 -5.73 -1.38
C SER A 204 15.26 -5.62 0.14
N VAL A 205 14.34 -6.30 0.81
CA VAL A 205 14.35 -6.48 2.27
C VAL A 205 15.54 -7.32 2.76
N THR A 206 16.37 -7.80 1.84
CA THR A 206 17.61 -8.55 2.12
C THR A 206 18.88 -7.76 1.80
N SER A 207 18.78 -6.50 1.36
CA SER A 207 19.92 -5.63 1.04
C SER A 207 20.62 -5.11 2.31
N THR A 208 20.89 -5.98 3.29
CA THR A 208 21.39 -5.60 4.61
C THR A 208 22.73 -4.89 4.55
N LYS A 209 23.67 -5.34 3.69
CA LYS A 209 24.96 -4.67 3.52
C LYS A 209 24.80 -3.22 3.04
N PHE A 210 23.99 -3.02 2.00
CA PHE A 210 23.72 -1.68 1.45
C PHE A 210 23.13 -0.77 2.54
N MET A 211 22.16 -1.29 3.31
CA MET A 211 21.54 -0.55 4.41
C MET A 211 22.52 -0.27 5.55
N THR A 212 23.41 -1.20 5.90
CA THR A 212 24.48 -0.98 6.87
C THR A 212 25.40 0.15 6.41
N ASP A 213 25.88 0.12 5.16
CA ASP A 213 26.77 1.16 4.62
C ASP A 213 26.09 2.55 4.61
N PHE A 214 24.79 2.60 4.30
CA PHE A 214 23.96 3.79 4.37
C PHE A 214 23.89 4.34 5.81
N TYR A 215 23.47 3.53 6.78
CA TYR A 215 23.31 3.99 8.15
C TYR A 215 24.65 4.30 8.86
N GLU A 216 25.73 3.56 8.57
CA GLU A 216 27.07 3.91 9.05
C GLU A 216 27.54 5.27 8.51
N THR A 217 27.18 5.59 7.25
CA THR A 217 27.45 6.92 6.68
C THR A 217 26.70 8.02 7.42
N LEU A 218 25.40 7.84 7.68
CA LEU A 218 24.60 8.78 8.47
C LEU A 218 25.15 8.93 9.89
N LYS A 219 25.54 7.83 10.53
CA LYS A 219 26.14 7.84 11.87
C LYS A 219 27.45 8.61 11.91
N ARG A 220 28.36 8.36 10.96
CA ARG A 220 29.66 9.05 10.85
C ARG A 220 29.51 10.56 10.66
N GLU A 221 28.43 11.00 10.00
CA GLU A 221 28.14 12.41 9.75
C GLU A 221 27.15 13.04 10.75
N ASN A 222 26.84 12.35 11.86
CA ASN A 222 25.90 12.79 12.88
C ASN A 222 24.52 13.18 12.30
N ALA A 223 23.99 12.32 11.43
CA ALA A 223 22.82 12.55 10.60
C ALA A 223 21.73 11.48 10.75
N LEU A 224 21.82 10.60 11.75
CA LEU A 224 20.79 9.56 12.00
C LEU A 224 19.40 10.16 12.28
N ASP A 225 19.34 11.32 12.92
CA ASP A 225 18.09 12.04 13.21
C ASP A 225 17.45 12.69 11.96
N LEU A 226 18.09 12.60 10.80
CA LEU A 226 17.50 13.03 9.53
C LEU A 226 16.55 11.99 8.93
N VAL A 227 16.54 10.74 9.43
CA VAL A 227 15.61 9.71 8.96
C VAL A 227 14.44 9.64 9.93
N ASP A 228 13.28 10.12 9.51
CA ASP A 228 12.04 10.00 10.29
C ASP A 228 11.33 8.66 10.00
N ILE A 229 11.41 8.19 8.75
CA ILE A 229 10.79 6.95 8.28
C ILE A 229 11.74 6.19 7.34
N GLN A 230 11.89 4.88 7.55
CA GLN A 230 12.48 3.97 6.58
C GLN A 230 11.38 3.22 5.82
N THR A 231 11.39 3.32 4.49
CA THR A 231 10.47 2.59 3.61
C THR A 231 11.13 1.38 2.94
N TYR A 232 10.33 0.37 2.59
CA TYR A 232 10.74 -0.80 1.82
C TYR A 232 9.62 -1.31 0.90
N HIS A 233 9.97 -1.98 -0.20
CA HIS A 233 9.02 -2.41 -1.24
C HIS A 233 8.85 -3.93 -1.39
N GLY A 234 9.46 -4.73 -0.50
CA GLY A 234 9.60 -6.20 -0.62
C GLY A 234 8.38 -6.97 -1.13
N TYR A 235 8.31 -7.16 -2.47
CA TYR A 235 7.29 -7.94 -3.16
C TYR A 235 7.48 -9.44 -2.95
N SER A 236 6.38 -10.16 -2.72
CA SER A 236 6.37 -11.61 -2.64
C SER A 236 5.04 -12.15 -3.17
N PRO A 237 5.03 -13.25 -3.94
CA PRO A 237 3.79 -13.85 -4.42
C PRO A 237 2.85 -14.23 -3.26
N ASN A 238 3.39 -14.80 -2.18
CA ASN A 238 2.70 -14.95 -0.91
C ASN A 238 3.16 -13.84 0.04
N PRO A 239 2.31 -12.85 0.39
CA PRO A 239 2.75 -11.70 1.19
C PRO A 239 3.12 -12.11 2.62
N ASP A 240 2.59 -13.23 3.11
CA ASP A 240 2.86 -13.74 4.46
C ASP A 240 4.31 -14.25 4.64
N GLU A 241 4.99 -14.63 3.56
CA GLU A 241 6.37 -15.14 3.60
C GLU A 241 7.44 -14.03 3.72
N SER A 242 7.06 -12.77 3.53
CA SER A 242 8.00 -11.65 3.56
C SER A 242 8.43 -11.26 4.97
N TYR A 243 7.59 -11.50 5.99
CA TYR A 243 7.79 -10.95 7.33
C TYR A 243 9.13 -11.33 7.97
N PRO A 244 9.61 -12.60 7.95
CA PRO A 244 10.89 -12.92 8.57
C PRO A 244 12.08 -12.09 8.07
N LYS A 245 12.07 -11.69 6.79
CA LYS A 245 13.12 -10.84 6.21
C LYS A 245 12.88 -9.36 6.53
N ILE A 246 11.63 -8.92 6.49
CA ILE A 246 11.21 -7.57 6.89
C ILE A 246 11.63 -7.29 8.34
N GLU A 247 11.42 -8.25 9.24
CA GLU A 247 11.80 -8.14 10.66
C GLU A 247 13.30 -7.95 10.84
N LYS A 248 14.13 -8.72 10.12
CA LYS A 248 15.59 -8.56 10.17
C LYS A 248 16.04 -7.19 9.68
N LEU A 249 15.41 -6.67 8.63
CA LEU A 249 15.70 -5.31 8.16
C LEU A 249 15.26 -4.26 9.20
N ARG A 250 14.10 -4.44 9.83
CA ARG A 250 13.59 -3.57 10.89
C ARG A 250 14.52 -3.55 12.11
N GLU A 251 14.98 -4.72 12.54
CA GLU A 251 15.99 -4.87 13.61
C GLU A 251 17.29 -4.14 13.26
N LEU A 252 17.77 -4.29 12.03
CA LEU A 252 18.96 -3.57 11.55
C LEU A 252 18.76 -2.05 11.66
N VAL A 253 17.66 -1.52 11.15
CA VAL A 253 17.35 -0.07 11.20
C VAL A 253 17.26 0.41 12.64
N TRP A 254 16.55 -0.32 13.50
CA TRP A 254 16.39 0.06 14.91
C TRP A 254 17.66 -0.11 15.74
N SER A 255 18.62 -0.91 15.29
CA SER A 255 19.96 -0.95 15.92
C SER A 255 20.71 0.39 15.79
N TYR A 256 20.39 1.20 14.77
CA TYR A 256 20.91 2.56 14.61
C TYR A 256 20.06 3.60 15.33
N ASN A 257 18.74 3.54 15.16
CA ASN A 257 17.81 4.44 15.85
C ASN A 257 16.42 3.78 15.99
N PRO A 258 16.02 3.38 17.21
CA PRO A 258 14.72 2.73 17.45
C PRO A 258 13.51 3.68 17.30
N LYS A 259 13.74 4.99 17.15
CA LYS A 259 12.67 5.97 16.91
C LYS A 259 12.23 6.02 15.44
N ILE A 260 13.00 5.46 14.53
CA ILE A 260 12.67 5.46 13.09
C ILE A 260 11.38 4.67 12.88
N VAL A 261 10.40 5.31 12.25
CA VAL A 261 9.18 4.61 11.83
C VAL A 261 9.52 3.67 10.69
N PHE A 262 9.08 2.42 10.78
CA PHE A 262 9.25 1.44 9.73
C PHE A 262 7.96 1.27 8.95
N MET A 263 8.01 1.45 7.62
CA MET A 263 6.82 1.53 6.77
C MET A 263 7.01 0.73 5.48
N GLN A 264 5.97 0.06 5.03
CA GLN A 264 5.92 -0.51 3.68
C GLN A 264 5.57 0.64 2.69
N GLY A 265 6.46 0.90 1.73
CA GLY A 265 6.39 2.06 0.83
C GLY A 265 5.82 1.79 -0.55
N GLU A 266 5.90 0.55 -1.05
CA GLU A 266 5.29 0.13 -2.32
C GLU A 266 5.03 -1.40 -2.34
N ASN A 267 3.79 -1.84 -2.55
CA ASN A 267 3.43 -3.27 -2.66
C ASN A 267 2.00 -3.40 -3.19
N GLY A 268 1.75 -4.38 -4.05
CA GLY A 268 0.45 -4.65 -4.64
C GLY A 268 0.50 -5.84 -5.58
N ALA A 269 -0.61 -6.53 -5.80
CA ALA A 269 -0.68 -7.65 -6.73
C ALA A 269 -1.26 -7.24 -8.10
N PRO A 270 -0.74 -7.81 -9.22
CA PRO A 270 -1.39 -7.66 -10.52
C PRO A 270 -2.82 -8.22 -10.51
N SER A 271 -3.66 -7.77 -11.45
CA SER A 271 -5.06 -8.21 -11.55
C SER A 271 -5.37 -9.03 -12.80
N THR A 272 -4.35 -9.42 -13.56
CA THR A 272 -4.49 -10.13 -14.84
C THR A 272 -3.46 -11.27 -14.98
N PRO A 273 -3.72 -12.26 -15.85
CA PRO A 273 -2.77 -13.33 -16.13
C PRO A 273 -1.38 -12.83 -16.55
N LYS A 274 -0.36 -13.69 -16.39
CA LYS A 274 1.05 -13.38 -16.67
C LYS A 274 1.32 -12.94 -18.12
N ALA A 275 0.44 -13.33 -19.03
CA ALA A 275 0.51 -12.95 -20.45
C ALA A 275 0.15 -11.48 -20.71
N VAL A 276 -0.46 -10.78 -19.74
CA VAL A 276 -0.99 -9.42 -19.90
C VAL A 276 -0.21 -8.41 -19.04
N THR A 277 0.03 -8.72 -17.77
CA THR A 277 0.67 -7.77 -16.84
C THR A 277 2.18 -7.74 -16.98
N ILE A 278 2.78 -6.58 -16.67
CA ILE A 278 4.22 -6.42 -16.49
C ILE A 278 4.58 -6.02 -15.05
N GLY A 279 5.87 -5.80 -14.79
CA GLY A 279 6.39 -5.37 -13.48
C GLY A 279 6.60 -6.51 -12.48
N ALA A 280 6.76 -6.15 -11.20
CA ALA A 280 6.94 -7.12 -10.12
C ALA A 280 5.79 -8.15 -10.07
N MET A 281 6.12 -9.41 -9.74
CA MET A 281 5.17 -10.52 -9.65
C MET A 281 4.45 -10.92 -10.96
N ARG A 282 4.92 -10.45 -12.12
CA ARG A 282 4.34 -10.77 -13.42
C ARG A 282 4.41 -12.24 -13.84
N ASP A 283 5.29 -13.04 -13.24
CA ASP A 283 5.53 -14.43 -13.66
C ASP A 283 4.41 -15.40 -13.23
N TYR A 284 3.37 -14.88 -12.56
CA TYR A 284 2.26 -15.64 -12.01
C TYR A 284 0.93 -15.20 -12.62
N ASP A 285 -0.01 -16.13 -12.69
CA ASP A 285 -1.37 -15.83 -13.12
C ASP A 285 -2.16 -15.19 -11.98
N TRP A 286 -2.68 -14.00 -12.24
CA TRP A 286 -3.51 -13.23 -11.32
C TRP A 286 -4.90 -12.97 -11.91
N SER A 287 -5.82 -12.61 -11.03
CA SER A 287 -7.17 -12.16 -11.32
C SER A 287 -7.50 -10.97 -10.42
N GLU A 288 -8.63 -10.31 -10.66
CA GLU A 288 -9.11 -9.29 -9.71
C GLU A 288 -9.40 -9.87 -8.32
N LEU A 289 -9.77 -11.16 -8.24
CA LEU A 289 -9.99 -11.82 -6.97
C LEU A 289 -8.67 -12.08 -6.24
N SER A 290 -7.69 -12.70 -6.88
CA SER A 290 -6.40 -12.96 -6.23
C SER A 290 -5.65 -11.67 -5.90
N GLN A 291 -5.83 -10.59 -6.69
CA GLN A 291 -5.39 -9.25 -6.34
C GLN A 291 -6.02 -8.78 -5.01
N ALA A 292 -7.36 -8.74 -4.94
CA ALA A 292 -8.05 -8.25 -3.76
C ALA A 292 -7.69 -9.04 -2.49
N LYS A 293 -7.57 -10.37 -2.61
CA LYS A 293 -7.12 -11.24 -1.52
C LYS A 293 -5.70 -10.90 -1.07
N TRP A 294 -4.78 -10.74 -2.01
CA TRP A 294 -3.38 -10.42 -1.72
C TRP A 294 -3.25 -9.05 -1.05
N ASP A 295 -3.93 -8.03 -1.59
CA ASP A 295 -3.87 -6.66 -1.07
C ASP A 295 -4.38 -6.62 0.38
N LEU A 296 -5.51 -7.28 0.67
CA LEU A 296 -6.02 -7.39 2.03
C LEU A 296 -5.04 -8.09 2.98
N ARG A 297 -4.45 -9.22 2.57
CA ARG A 297 -3.47 -9.94 3.40
C ARG A 297 -2.25 -9.08 3.70
N ARG A 298 -1.75 -8.35 2.70
CA ARG A 298 -0.61 -7.47 2.88
C ARG A 298 -0.94 -6.33 3.84
N MET A 299 -2.04 -5.61 3.60
CA MET A 299 -2.47 -4.48 4.42
C MET A 299 -2.69 -4.88 5.88
N LEU A 300 -3.43 -5.96 6.13
CA LEU A 300 -3.77 -6.38 7.50
C LEU A 300 -2.64 -7.14 8.19
N GLY A 301 -1.77 -7.79 7.44
CA GLY A 301 -0.56 -8.40 8.00
C GLY A 301 0.48 -7.36 8.42
N ASP A 302 0.64 -6.27 7.66
CA ASP A 302 1.47 -5.12 8.06
C ASP A 302 0.85 -4.41 9.28
N HIS A 303 -0.43 -4.08 9.22
CA HIS A 303 -1.14 -3.36 10.30
C HIS A 303 -1.18 -4.16 11.62
N GLY A 304 -1.39 -5.47 11.55
CA GLY A 304 -1.31 -6.36 12.71
C GLY A 304 0.09 -6.41 13.36
N ARG A 305 1.14 -6.04 12.61
CA ARG A 305 2.54 -5.95 13.07
C ARG A 305 3.00 -4.52 13.36
N GLY A 306 2.07 -3.55 13.35
CA GLY A 306 2.35 -2.14 13.59
C GLY A 306 3.12 -1.46 12.45
N ILE A 307 3.04 -1.99 11.23
CA ILE A 307 3.69 -1.44 10.05
C ILE A 307 2.64 -0.63 9.26
N ALA A 308 2.97 0.62 8.92
CA ALA A 308 2.15 1.42 8.03
C ALA A 308 2.31 0.94 6.57
N THR A 309 1.26 1.07 5.76
CA THR A 309 1.20 0.50 4.41
C THR A 309 0.86 1.57 3.37
N ASN A 310 1.60 1.55 2.27
CA ASN A 310 1.25 2.20 1.01
C ASN A 310 0.89 1.14 -0.04
N LEU A 311 -0.39 1.09 -0.38
CA LEU A 311 -0.89 0.15 -1.38
C LEU A 311 -0.56 0.65 -2.79
N PHE A 312 0.22 -0.12 -3.53
CA PHE A 312 0.59 0.20 -4.90
C PHE A 312 -0.38 -0.48 -5.87
N THR A 313 -1.20 0.23 -6.64
CA THR A 313 -1.31 1.70 -6.77
C THR A 313 -2.77 2.05 -7.10
N ILE A 314 -3.15 3.33 -7.17
CA ILE A 314 -4.55 3.72 -7.39
C ILE A 314 -5.09 3.29 -8.76
N SER A 315 -4.29 3.34 -9.83
CA SER A 315 -4.74 3.05 -11.21
C SER A 315 -3.71 2.26 -12.00
N ASP A 316 -4.18 1.46 -12.97
CA ASP A 316 -3.29 0.71 -13.85
C ASP A 316 -2.33 1.63 -14.61
N ILE A 317 -1.06 1.21 -14.69
CA ILE A 317 0.06 2.01 -15.20
C ILE A 317 0.40 1.58 -16.62
N HIS A 318 0.51 2.52 -17.55
CA HIS A 318 0.84 2.28 -18.96
C HIS A 318 2.28 2.68 -19.27
N TYR A 319 3.12 1.70 -19.55
CA TYR A 319 4.51 1.91 -19.95
C TYR A 319 4.64 1.88 -21.47
N ALA A 320 5.42 2.82 -22.01
CA ALA A 320 5.61 3.06 -23.43
C ALA A 320 6.94 2.48 -23.94
N PRO A 321 7.10 2.28 -25.26
CA PRO A 321 8.39 1.95 -25.84
C PRO A 321 9.48 2.96 -25.46
N GLY A 322 10.65 2.46 -25.03
CA GLY A 322 11.76 3.29 -24.53
C GLY A 322 11.87 3.33 -23.01
N ASP A 323 10.84 2.88 -22.29
CA ASP A 323 10.90 2.64 -20.86
C ASP A 323 11.68 1.35 -20.52
N HIS A 324 11.96 1.13 -19.24
CA HIS A 324 12.62 -0.09 -18.75
C HIS A 324 11.75 -1.35 -18.90
N MET A 325 10.46 -1.19 -19.20
CA MET A 325 9.51 -2.23 -19.60
C MET A 325 8.39 -1.63 -20.47
N VAL A 326 7.65 -2.45 -21.23
CA VAL A 326 6.57 -1.98 -22.12
C VAL A 326 5.30 -2.77 -21.85
N GLY A 327 4.15 -2.09 -21.78
CA GLY A 327 2.84 -2.71 -21.53
C GLY A 327 2.13 -2.14 -20.31
N VAL A 328 1.15 -2.89 -19.78
CA VAL A 328 0.31 -2.42 -18.67
C VAL A 328 0.67 -3.17 -17.38
N ASN A 329 0.98 -2.44 -16.32
CA ASN A 329 1.10 -3.01 -14.98
C ASN A 329 -0.28 -2.95 -14.31
N THR A 330 -0.90 -4.11 -14.13
CA THR A 330 -2.32 -4.20 -13.74
C THR A 330 -2.54 -4.22 -12.23
N LYS A 331 -1.60 -3.66 -11.46
CA LYS A 331 -1.69 -3.53 -9.98
C LYS A 331 -2.67 -2.45 -9.51
N GLY A 332 -3.17 -1.62 -10.42
CA GLY A 332 -4.08 -0.54 -10.07
C GLY A 332 -5.36 -1.06 -9.41
N LEU A 333 -5.89 -0.32 -8.44
CA LEU A 333 -7.25 -0.54 -7.92
C LEU A 333 -8.32 -0.15 -8.95
N LEU A 334 -7.98 0.75 -9.87
CA LEU A 334 -8.81 1.21 -10.97
C LEU A 334 -8.27 0.65 -12.29
N GLN A 335 -9.16 0.01 -13.06
CA GLN A 335 -8.85 -0.38 -14.43
C GLN A 335 -8.83 0.85 -15.33
N THR A 336 -7.83 0.96 -16.20
CA THR A 336 -7.69 2.07 -17.15
C THR A 336 -7.90 1.62 -18.59
N ASN A 337 -8.30 2.56 -19.44
CA ASN A 337 -8.25 2.44 -20.90
C ASN A 337 -6.83 2.71 -21.41
N PRO A 338 -6.50 2.39 -22.67
CA PRO A 338 -5.18 2.69 -23.26
C PRO A 338 -4.77 4.17 -23.23
N ASP A 339 -5.74 5.09 -23.17
CA ASP A 339 -5.51 6.54 -23.01
C ASP A 339 -5.34 6.98 -21.55
N LYS A 340 -5.23 6.01 -20.62
CA LYS A 340 -5.11 6.17 -19.16
C LYS A 340 -6.38 6.67 -18.46
N THR A 341 -7.48 6.90 -19.17
CA THR A 341 -8.77 7.23 -18.53
C THR A 341 -9.29 6.06 -17.69
N ILE A 342 -9.99 6.35 -16.59
CA ILE A 342 -10.53 5.29 -15.72
C ILE A 342 -11.72 4.63 -16.41
N LYS A 343 -11.63 3.31 -16.59
CA LYS A 343 -12.72 2.47 -17.11
C LYS A 343 -13.71 2.09 -16.01
N ARG A 344 -13.21 1.60 -14.87
CA ARG A 344 -14.00 1.23 -13.68
C ARG A 344 -13.12 0.91 -12.47
N PRO A 345 -13.67 0.94 -11.25
CA PRO A 345 -13.03 0.28 -10.12
C PRO A 345 -12.98 -1.25 -10.29
N LYS A 346 -11.91 -1.86 -9.77
CA LYS A 346 -11.77 -3.31 -9.63
C LYS A 346 -12.28 -3.78 -8.27
N LEU A 347 -12.35 -5.09 -8.08
CA LEU A 347 -12.72 -5.68 -6.78
C LEU A 347 -11.83 -5.20 -5.63
N SER A 348 -10.52 -5.08 -5.88
CA SER A 348 -9.52 -4.60 -4.92
C SER A 348 -9.79 -3.18 -4.42
N TYR A 349 -10.38 -2.30 -5.23
CA TYR A 349 -10.79 -0.95 -4.79
C TYR A 349 -11.80 -1.01 -3.64
N LYS A 350 -12.83 -1.87 -3.76
CA LYS A 350 -13.84 -2.03 -2.71
C LYS A 350 -13.29 -2.71 -1.46
N ALA A 351 -12.46 -3.73 -1.64
CA ALA A 351 -11.77 -4.39 -0.54
C ALA A 351 -10.89 -3.41 0.25
N ALA A 352 -10.08 -2.60 -0.43
CA ALA A 352 -9.27 -1.55 0.18
C ALA A 352 -10.12 -0.49 0.89
N GLN A 353 -11.24 -0.06 0.28
CA GLN A 353 -12.18 0.88 0.92
C GLN A 353 -12.70 0.37 2.27
N HIS A 354 -13.06 -0.92 2.37
CA HIS A 354 -13.52 -1.50 3.64
C HIS A 354 -12.44 -1.42 4.71
N VAL A 355 -11.20 -1.79 4.39
CA VAL A 355 -10.09 -1.75 5.37
C VAL A 355 -9.72 -0.32 5.73
N PHE A 356 -9.58 0.58 4.76
CA PHE A 356 -9.24 1.98 5.02
C PHE A 356 -10.29 2.68 5.89
N SER A 357 -11.56 2.36 5.68
CA SER A 357 -12.67 2.92 6.46
C SER A 357 -12.82 2.28 7.84
N LEU A 358 -12.50 1.00 7.99
CA LEU A 358 -12.71 0.29 9.26
C LEU A 358 -11.51 0.44 10.20
N PHE A 359 -10.29 0.31 9.70
CA PHE A 359 -9.07 0.30 10.50
C PHE A 359 -8.40 1.68 10.51
N ASP A 360 -9.12 2.70 10.98
CA ASP A 360 -8.56 4.04 11.15
C ASP A 360 -8.05 4.28 12.59
N ASP A 361 -7.84 5.54 12.97
CA ASP A 361 -7.40 5.91 14.32
C ASP A 361 -8.38 5.58 15.45
N GLN A 362 -9.60 5.10 15.14
CA GLN A 362 -10.54 4.58 16.14
C GLN A 362 -10.25 3.14 16.55
N ILE A 363 -9.50 2.40 15.73
CA ILE A 363 -9.12 1.02 16.00
C ILE A 363 -7.70 0.97 16.55
N GLU A 364 -7.53 0.26 17.65
CA GLU A 364 -6.24 -0.01 18.28
C GLU A 364 -5.83 -1.46 18.00
N THR A 365 -4.64 -1.65 17.42
CA THR A 365 -4.01 -2.97 17.31
C THR A 365 -3.50 -3.43 18.67
N LEU A 366 -3.96 -4.59 19.14
CA LEU A 366 -3.56 -5.17 20.42
C LEU A 366 -2.35 -6.10 20.24
N ILE A 367 -1.17 -5.53 20.03
CA ILE A 367 0.07 -6.27 19.69
C ILE A 367 0.44 -7.35 20.74
N GLN A 368 0.06 -7.15 22.01
CA GLN A 368 0.31 -8.10 23.09
C GLN A 368 -0.75 -9.21 23.19
N THR A 369 -1.94 -8.99 22.61
CA THR A 369 -3.02 -9.99 22.60
C THR A 369 -2.80 -10.91 21.42
N ARG A 370 -2.52 -12.18 21.69
CA ARG A 370 -2.31 -13.21 20.67
C ARG A 370 -3.53 -14.12 20.58
N PRO A 371 -4.35 -14.01 19.52
CA PRO A 371 -5.38 -15.00 19.29
C PRO A 371 -4.74 -16.38 19.11
N THR A 372 -5.36 -17.41 19.67
CA THR A 372 -4.96 -18.81 19.50
C THR A 372 -5.90 -19.47 18.51
N VAL A 373 -5.34 -20.20 17.55
CA VAL A 373 -6.07 -20.94 16.53
C VAL A 373 -5.64 -22.40 16.54
N ASP A 374 -6.54 -23.31 16.15
CA ASP A 374 -6.27 -24.75 16.05
C ASP A 374 -5.62 -25.17 14.72
N GLN A 375 -5.27 -24.19 13.87
CA GLN A 375 -4.57 -24.39 12.60
C GLN A 375 -3.30 -23.54 12.55
N GLU A 376 -2.13 -24.17 12.42
CA GLU A 376 -0.82 -23.49 12.40
C GLU A 376 -0.66 -22.52 11.22
N THR A 377 -1.42 -22.74 10.17
CA THR A 377 -1.39 -21.96 8.92
C THR A 377 -2.44 -20.87 8.87
N VAL A 378 -2.94 -20.42 10.04
CA VAL A 378 -3.85 -19.29 10.15
C VAL A 378 -3.16 -18.14 10.87
N ASN A 379 -3.06 -16.99 10.19
CA ASN A 379 -2.68 -15.73 10.83
C ASN A 379 -3.91 -15.12 11.50
N ALA A 380 -3.74 -14.56 12.70
CA ALA A 380 -4.79 -13.82 13.39
C ALA A 380 -4.24 -12.62 14.18
N PHE A 381 -4.96 -11.51 14.17
CA PHE A 381 -4.59 -10.28 14.87
C PHE A 381 -5.79 -9.71 15.61
N ALA A 382 -5.58 -9.27 16.85
CA ALA A 382 -6.61 -8.71 17.70
C ALA A 382 -6.58 -7.18 17.71
N TYR A 383 -7.76 -6.58 17.79
CA TYR A 383 -7.98 -5.15 17.80
C TYR A 383 -9.08 -4.77 18.78
N ARG A 384 -9.16 -3.48 19.10
CA ARG A 384 -10.21 -2.90 19.92
C ARG A 384 -10.63 -1.54 19.39
N HIS A 385 -11.92 -1.29 19.35
CA HIS A 385 -12.43 0.06 19.14
C HIS A 385 -12.17 0.93 20.37
N LYS A 386 -11.42 2.03 20.23
CA LYS A 386 -10.96 2.86 21.36
C LYS A 386 -12.09 3.45 22.19
N ALA A 387 -13.14 3.97 21.55
CA ALA A 387 -14.29 4.55 22.24
C ALA A 387 -15.32 3.51 22.72
N MET A 388 -15.72 2.57 21.86
CA MET A 388 -16.79 1.62 22.15
C MET A 388 -16.34 0.40 22.98
N GLY A 389 -15.05 0.09 23.00
CA GLY A 389 -14.48 -1.06 23.71
C GLY A 389 -14.64 -2.42 23.00
N GLY A 390 -15.54 -2.52 22.01
CA GLY A 390 -15.77 -3.74 21.24
C GLY A 390 -14.51 -4.28 20.56
N SER A 391 -14.32 -5.60 20.66
CA SER A 391 -13.15 -6.28 20.09
C SER A 391 -13.36 -6.70 18.65
N LEU A 392 -12.26 -6.79 17.91
CA LEU A 392 -12.22 -7.31 16.54
C LEU A 392 -11.02 -8.26 16.39
N VAL A 393 -11.16 -9.28 15.56
CA VAL A 393 -10.08 -10.19 15.18
C VAL A 393 -10.13 -10.42 13.68
N THR A 394 -9.04 -10.10 12.99
CA THR A 394 -8.85 -10.54 11.59
C THR A 394 -8.20 -11.91 11.58
N LEU A 395 -8.60 -12.77 10.65
CA LEU A 395 -8.01 -14.10 10.46
C LEU A 395 -8.03 -14.56 9.00
N TRP A 396 -7.00 -15.28 8.57
CA TRP A 396 -6.90 -15.86 7.22
C TRP A 396 -5.89 -16.99 7.16
N SER A 397 -6.05 -17.86 6.17
CA SER A 397 -5.06 -18.89 5.83
C SER A 397 -3.85 -18.31 5.10
N ILE A 398 -2.65 -18.73 5.51
CA ILE A 398 -1.35 -18.31 4.94
C ILE A 398 -0.64 -19.40 4.13
N GLU A 399 -1.32 -20.52 3.90
CA GLU A 399 -0.74 -21.76 3.35
C GLU A 399 -0.08 -21.60 1.99
N ALA A 400 -0.57 -20.66 1.20
CA ALA A 400 -0.10 -20.41 -0.14
C ALA A 400 -0.43 -18.98 -0.58
N ARG A 401 0.12 -18.61 -1.73
CA ARG A 401 -0.32 -17.46 -2.52
C ARG A 401 -1.85 -17.51 -2.70
N PRO A 402 -2.56 -16.37 -2.57
CA PRO A 402 -3.98 -16.29 -2.87
C PRO A 402 -4.34 -16.92 -4.22
N ALA A 403 -5.32 -17.81 -4.19
CA ALA A 403 -5.77 -18.57 -5.35
C ALA A 403 -7.12 -18.06 -5.85
N GLU A 404 -7.48 -18.40 -7.08
CA GLU A 404 -8.81 -18.09 -7.63
C GLU A 404 -9.90 -18.82 -6.82
N THR A 405 -9.64 -20.09 -6.49
CA THR A 405 -10.51 -20.94 -5.67
C THR A 405 -9.78 -21.37 -4.41
N TYR A 406 -10.49 -21.35 -3.29
CA TYR A 406 -10.00 -21.85 -2.02
C TYR A 406 -11.17 -22.34 -1.19
N GLU A 407 -11.08 -23.55 -0.66
CA GLU A 407 -12.08 -24.09 0.25
C GLU A 407 -11.78 -23.61 1.67
N PRO A 408 -12.66 -22.79 2.30
CA PRO A 408 -12.41 -22.28 3.64
C PRO A 408 -12.28 -23.41 4.67
N LYS A 409 -11.27 -23.31 5.54
CA LYS A 409 -11.07 -24.30 6.61
C LYS A 409 -11.79 -23.87 7.87
N LEU A 410 -12.56 -24.79 8.45
CA LEU A 410 -13.26 -24.56 9.71
C LEU A 410 -12.24 -24.50 10.85
N THR A 411 -12.13 -23.34 11.48
CA THR A 411 -11.11 -23.01 12.48
C THR A 411 -11.77 -22.72 13.82
N THR A 412 -11.13 -23.16 14.90
CA THR A 412 -11.43 -22.73 16.27
C THR A 412 -10.51 -21.59 16.65
N LEU A 413 -11.07 -20.43 16.98
CA LEU A 413 -10.37 -19.24 17.44
C LEU A 413 -10.65 -19.02 18.93
N THR A 414 -9.61 -18.84 19.74
CA THR A 414 -9.73 -18.37 21.13
C THR A 414 -9.00 -17.05 21.30
N VAL A 415 -9.64 -16.06 21.91
CA VAL A 415 -9.08 -14.71 22.06
C VAL A 415 -9.62 -14.02 23.32
N GLU A 416 -8.79 -13.20 23.95
CA GLU A 416 -9.26 -12.27 24.98
C GLU A 416 -9.86 -11.01 24.37
N GLY A 417 -11.03 -10.59 24.83
CA GLY A 417 -11.69 -9.40 24.31
C GLY A 417 -13.05 -9.10 24.91
N GLN A 418 -13.85 -8.34 24.18
CA GLN A 418 -15.22 -7.97 24.50
C GLN A 418 -16.11 -8.16 23.26
N PHE A 419 -16.92 -9.23 23.28
CA PHE A 419 -17.87 -9.58 22.23
C PHE A 419 -19.28 -9.79 22.82
N THR A 420 -20.11 -8.77 22.77
CA THR A 420 -21.52 -8.81 23.18
C THR A 420 -22.39 -9.42 22.08
N GLN A 421 -22.21 -8.96 20.85
CA GLN A 421 -22.91 -9.47 19.66
C GLN A 421 -21.89 -9.71 18.55
N PRO A 422 -21.18 -10.86 18.59
CA PRO A 422 -20.18 -11.15 17.58
C PRO A 422 -20.80 -11.41 16.22
N VAL A 423 -20.18 -10.84 15.19
CA VAL A 423 -20.55 -10.95 13.79
C VAL A 423 -19.33 -11.33 12.96
N PHE A 424 -19.57 -11.95 11.81
CA PHE A 424 -18.56 -12.28 10.83
C PHE A 424 -18.64 -11.31 9.66
N VAL A 425 -17.51 -10.80 9.21
CA VAL A 425 -17.42 -9.87 8.09
C VAL A 425 -16.46 -10.41 7.04
N ASP A 426 -16.98 -10.51 5.82
CA ASP A 426 -16.19 -10.77 4.62
C ASP A 426 -15.63 -9.43 4.12
N LEU A 427 -14.31 -9.23 4.18
CA LEU A 427 -13.71 -7.92 3.88
C LEU A 427 -13.63 -7.60 2.38
N ILE A 428 -13.77 -8.58 1.50
CA ILE A 428 -13.87 -8.33 0.06
C ILE A 428 -15.24 -7.72 -0.25
N THR A 429 -16.30 -8.38 0.21
CA THR A 429 -17.67 -7.94 -0.08
C THR A 429 -18.18 -6.88 0.88
N GLY A 430 -17.59 -6.79 2.07
CA GLY A 430 -18.06 -5.96 3.18
C GLY A 430 -19.28 -6.55 3.90
N LYS A 431 -19.79 -7.71 3.48
CA LYS A 431 -21.03 -8.29 4.04
C LYS A 431 -20.83 -8.78 5.46
N ILE A 432 -21.84 -8.56 6.28
CA ILE A 432 -21.84 -8.85 7.72
C ILE A 432 -22.89 -9.91 7.99
N HIS A 433 -22.50 -10.95 8.73
CA HIS A 433 -23.33 -12.11 9.03
C HIS A 433 -23.37 -12.35 10.54
N GLU A 434 -24.51 -12.82 11.04
CA GLU A 434 -24.63 -13.30 12.41
C GLU A 434 -23.80 -14.57 12.59
N ILE A 435 -22.98 -14.63 13.66
CA ILE A 435 -22.37 -15.89 14.11
C ILE A 435 -23.37 -16.59 15.04
N PRO A 436 -23.87 -17.80 14.69
CA PRO A 436 -24.83 -18.52 15.51
C PRO A 436 -24.32 -18.70 16.94
N LYS A 437 -25.20 -18.51 17.95
CA LYS A 437 -24.80 -18.59 19.37
C LYS A 437 -24.17 -19.93 19.75
N ARG A 438 -24.53 -21.03 19.07
CA ARG A 438 -23.93 -22.36 19.25
C ARG A 438 -22.46 -22.46 18.82
N GLN A 439 -21.97 -21.50 18.03
CA GLN A 439 -20.61 -21.46 17.48
C GLN A 439 -19.69 -20.54 18.28
N TRP A 440 -20.13 -20.03 19.44
CA TRP A 440 -19.23 -19.30 20.33
C TRP A 440 -19.64 -19.34 21.80
N THR A 441 -18.63 -19.39 22.66
CA THR A 441 -18.78 -19.36 24.12
C THR A 441 -17.85 -18.31 24.72
N SER A 442 -18.07 -17.98 25.98
CA SER A 442 -17.24 -17.03 26.72
C SER A 442 -17.00 -17.52 28.14
N ALA A 443 -15.77 -17.44 28.61
CA ALA A 443 -15.38 -17.66 30.00
C ALA A 443 -14.60 -16.44 30.50
N GLY A 444 -15.27 -15.57 31.26
CA GLY A 444 -14.70 -14.27 31.63
C GLY A 444 -14.47 -13.40 30.39
N LYS A 445 -13.21 -12.98 30.17
CA LYS A 445 -12.82 -12.18 28.98
C LYS A 445 -12.37 -13.04 27.80
N THR A 446 -12.31 -14.36 27.97
CA THR A 446 -11.87 -15.28 26.92
C THR A 446 -13.08 -15.75 26.12
N TYR A 447 -13.03 -15.55 24.81
CA TYR A 447 -14.06 -15.97 23.86
C TYR A 447 -13.50 -17.06 22.97
N THR A 448 -14.29 -18.09 22.74
CA THR A 448 -13.96 -19.19 21.82
C THR A 448 -15.02 -19.24 20.73
N PHE A 449 -14.60 -19.16 19.48
CA PHE A 449 -15.41 -19.29 18.27
C PHE A 449 -15.07 -20.61 17.59
N THR A 450 -16.06 -21.44 17.28
CA THR A 450 -15.87 -22.79 16.73
C THR A 450 -16.47 -22.90 15.34
N GLY A 451 -15.75 -23.58 14.44
CA GLY A 451 -16.22 -23.80 13.07
C GLY A 451 -16.34 -22.50 12.28
N VAL A 452 -15.41 -21.57 12.48
CA VAL A 452 -15.32 -20.34 11.68
C VAL A 452 -14.71 -20.69 10.33
N PRO A 453 -15.37 -20.41 9.19
CA PRO A 453 -14.76 -20.62 7.88
C PRO A 453 -13.66 -19.60 7.65
N VAL A 454 -12.42 -20.07 7.52
CA VAL A 454 -11.25 -19.24 7.26
C VAL A 454 -10.80 -19.44 5.82
N PRO A 455 -11.01 -18.45 4.94
CA PRO A 455 -10.52 -18.51 3.56
C PRO A 455 -9.05 -18.08 3.48
N ASP A 456 -8.54 -18.04 2.26
CA ASP A 456 -7.21 -17.57 1.90
C ASP A 456 -7.15 -16.03 1.75
N TYR A 457 -7.95 -15.30 2.52
CA TYR A 457 -7.91 -13.85 2.63
C TYR A 457 -8.50 -13.39 3.97
N PRO A 458 -8.19 -12.16 4.43
CA PRO A 458 -8.69 -11.67 5.70
C PRO A 458 -10.21 -11.63 5.75
N VAL A 459 -10.75 -12.35 6.73
CA VAL A 459 -12.10 -12.16 7.25
C VAL A 459 -11.99 -11.60 8.66
N LEU A 460 -13.12 -11.14 9.21
CA LEU A 460 -13.15 -10.45 10.49
C LEU A 460 -14.25 -11.02 11.38
N ILE A 461 -13.90 -11.36 12.62
CA ILE A 461 -14.87 -11.52 13.71
C ILE A 461 -14.84 -10.23 14.51
N ALA A 462 -15.97 -9.56 14.65
CA ALA A 462 -16.05 -8.31 15.38
C ALA A 462 -17.26 -8.31 16.31
N ASP A 463 -17.15 -7.59 17.43
CA ASP A 463 -18.35 -7.14 18.11
C ASP A 463 -19.09 -6.14 17.22
N LYS A 464 -20.41 -6.32 17.07
CA LYS A 464 -21.23 -5.46 16.21
C LYS A 464 -21.12 -3.97 16.58
N SER A 465 -20.92 -3.63 17.85
CA SER A 465 -20.79 -2.22 18.29
C SER A 465 -19.49 -1.55 17.83
N ALA A 466 -18.48 -2.33 17.45
CA ALA A 466 -17.24 -1.83 16.89
C ALA A 466 -17.34 -1.53 15.39
N LEU A 467 -18.47 -1.85 14.74
CA LEU A 467 -18.68 -1.65 13.32
C LEU A 467 -19.60 -0.45 13.06
N SER A 468 -19.25 0.34 12.04
CA SER A 468 -20.17 1.34 11.48
C SER A 468 -21.12 0.67 10.49
N LEU A 469 -22.37 0.48 10.89
CA LEU A 469 -23.45 -0.04 10.04
C LEU A 469 -24.23 1.12 9.40
N PRO A 470 -24.72 0.98 8.15
CA PRO A 470 -25.73 1.89 7.62
C PRO A 470 -26.94 1.89 8.55
N THR A 471 -27.42 3.07 8.93
CA THR A 471 -28.76 3.21 9.50
C THR A 471 -29.76 2.89 8.38
N ASN A 472 -30.61 1.89 8.60
CA ASN A 472 -31.70 1.53 7.67
C ASN A 472 -32.60 2.73 7.34
#